data_AF-A0AAU9JRQ2-F1
#
_entry.id   AF-A0AAU9JRQ2-F1
#
_cell.length_a   1.000
_cell.length_b   1.000
_cell.length_c   1.000
_cell.angle_alpha   90.00
_cell.angle_beta   90.00
_cell.angle_gamma   90.00
#
_symmetry.space_group_name_H-M   'P 1'
#
loop_
_entity.id
_entity.type
_entity.pdbx_description
1 polymer ?
#
loop_
_entity_poly.entity_id
_entity_poly.type
_entity_poly.pdbx_seq_one_letter_code
_entity_poly.pdbx_strand_id
1 'polypeptide(L)'
;MGICASKSTRKVAADMRSTEQLSDLDKIRAELILRIHSLHSVKSDCKQGIEICAIQKEKNKAIILKAKQEYISKKLKEIQEIIKLIDDSQDKPLRDKNTIVSDAKELNENLDQVLIGNDVEQIISGKESSQYDEILKKSLSLTKDSLDIVNQVDQIFESSTYLNEPASGVRRKYNRRTKSSGKPL
;
A
#
# COMPACT_ATOMS: atom_id res chain seq x y z
N MET A 1 2.70 -15.58 73.27
CA MET A 1 3.28 -16.41 72.19
C MET A 1 2.26 -16.51 71.07
N GLY A 2 2.62 -16.03 69.88
CA GLY A 2 1.75 -16.02 68.70
C GLY A 2 2.51 -15.36 67.55
N ILE A 3 3.31 -16.17 66.84
CA ILE A 3 4.13 -15.75 65.71
C ILE A 3 3.20 -15.58 64.51
N CYS A 4 3.09 -14.37 63.98
CA CYS A 4 2.42 -14.11 62.71
C CYS A 4 3.47 -14.22 61.59
N ALA A 5 3.44 -15.33 60.84
CA ALA A 5 4.34 -15.56 59.72
C ALA A 5 3.94 -14.68 58.53
N SER A 6 4.79 -13.72 58.18
CA SER A 6 4.69 -12.96 56.93
C SER A 6 4.87 -13.92 55.74
N LYS A 7 3.84 -14.03 54.89
CA LYS A 7 3.88 -14.79 53.64
C LYS A 7 5.01 -14.26 52.76
N SER A 8 6.06 -15.07 52.59
CA SER A 8 7.06 -14.88 51.54
C SER A 8 6.36 -14.96 50.19
N THR A 9 6.12 -13.81 49.56
CA THR A 9 5.81 -13.76 48.13
C THR A 9 7.03 -14.31 47.39
N ARG A 10 6.94 -15.56 46.91
CA ARG A 10 7.87 -16.05 45.90
C ARG A 10 7.85 -15.02 44.77
N LYS A 11 8.99 -14.38 44.51
CA LYS A 11 9.23 -13.76 43.22
C LYS A 11 8.97 -14.87 42.20
N VAL A 12 7.90 -14.74 41.43
CA VAL A 12 7.74 -15.53 40.20
C VAL A 12 9.02 -15.24 39.44
N ALA A 13 9.88 -16.26 39.34
CA ALA A 13 11.04 -16.18 38.48
C ALA A 13 10.49 -15.68 37.14
N ALA A 14 11.06 -14.60 36.63
CA ALA A 14 10.81 -14.20 35.27
C ALA A 14 11.17 -15.43 34.44
N ASP A 15 10.15 -16.17 33.99
CA ASP A 15 10.33 -17.25 33.04
C ASP A 15 11.19 -16.64 31.95
N MET A 16 12.38 -17.21 31.81
CA MET A 16 13.32 -16.86 30.76
C MET A 16 12.48 -16.86 29.50
N ARG A 17 12.31 -15.67 28.91
CA ARG A 17 11.70 -15.54 27.59
C ARG A 17 12.47 -16.51 26.73
N SER A 18 11.85 -17.64 26.42
CA SER A 18 12.30 -18.50 25.34
C SER A 18 12.43 -17.55 24.17
N THR A 19 13.64 -17.41 23.64
CA THR A 19 13.81 -17.00 22.27
C THR A 19 13.15 -18.10 21.46
N GLU A 20 11.82 -18.05 21.34
CA GLU A 20 11.06 -18.92 20.47
C GLU A 20 11.67 -18.71 19.09
N GLN A 21 12.35 -19.75 18.60
CA GLN A 21 12.77 -19.79 17.22
C GLN A 21 11.48 -19.69 16.41
N LEU A 22 11.23 -18.52 15.84
CA LEU A 22 10.13 -18.28 14.91
C LEU A 22 10.10 -19.44 13.91
N SER A 23 8.93 -20.06 13.74
CA SER A 23 8.79 -21.08 12.71
C SER A 23 9.13 -20.47 11.36
N ASP A 24 9.60 -21.27 10.40
CA ASP A 24 9.97 -20.72 9.09
C ASP A 24 8.80 -20.01 8.39
N LEU A 25 7.56 -20.43 8.69
CA LEU A 25 6.35 -19.73 8.28
C LEU A 25 6.19 -18.34 8.93
N ASP A 26 6.52 -18.20 10.21
CA ASP A 26 6.46 -16.90 10.88
C ASP A 26 7.49 -15.92 10.33
N LYS A 27 8.68 -16.41 9.97
CA LYS A 27 9.72 -15.60 9.32
C LYS A 27 9.25 -15.13 7.95
N ILE A 28 8.75 -16.03 7.12
CA ILE A 28 8.21 -15.70 5.78
C ILE A 28 7.06 -14.70 5.92
N ARG A 29 6.14 -14.94 6.86
CA ARG A 29 5.03 -14.02 7.14
C ARG A 29 5.52 -12.62 7.49
N ALA A 30 6.51 -12.51 8.38
CA ALA A 30 7.10 -11.22 8.76
C ALA A 30 7.75 -10.51 7.56
N GLU A 31 8.47 -11.24 6.71
CA GLU A 31 9.05 -10.69 5.47
C GLU A 31 7.98 -10.19 4.49
N LEU A 32 6.90 -10.95 4.29
CA LEU A 32 5.78 -10.56 3.45
C LEU A 32 5.07 -9.31 3.99
N ILE A 33 4.92 -9.17 5.31
CA ILE A 33 4.37 -7.96 5.95
C ILE A 33 5.28 -6.75 5.68
N LEU A 34 6.60 -6.89 5.84
CA LEU A 34 7.54 -5.82 5.50
C LEU A 34 7.45 -5.43 4.02
N ARG A 35 7.27 -6.42 3.14
CA ARG A 35 7.06 -6.20 1.72
C ARG A 35 5.77 -5.41 1.45
N ILE A 36 4.67 -5.75 2.11
CA ILE A 36 3.41 -5.01 2.03
C ILE A 36 3.62 -3.53 2.39
N HIS A 37 4.33 -3.24 3.49
CA HIS A 37 4.61 -1.85 3.88
C HIS A 37 5.41 -1.10 2.82
N SER A 38 6.47 -1.72 2.29
CA SER A 38 7.28 -1.14 1.22
C SER A 38 6.44 -0.85 -0.04
N LEU A 39 5.63 -1.82 -0.48
CA LEU A 39 4.78 -1.68 -1.67
C LEU A 39 3.68 -0.62 -1.47
N HIS A 40 3.10 -0.50 -0.27
CA HIS A 40 2.16 0.57 0.04
C HIS A 40 2.80 1.95 -0.05
N SER A 41 4.05 2.11 0.39
CA SER A 41 4.80 3.36 0.22
C SER A 41 4.93 3.70 -1.26
N VAL A 42 5.46 2.78 -2.08
CA VAL A 42 5.64 3.03 -3.52
C VAL A 42 4.30 3.30 -4.23
N LYS A 43 3.22 2.61 -3.84
CA LYS A 43 1.88 2.86 -4.37
C LYS A 43 1.37 4.26 -4.02
N SER A 44 1.64 4.74 -2.81
CA SER A 44 1.30 6.10 -2.38
C SER A 44 2.11 7.13 -3.18
N ASP A 45 3.41 6.89 -3.34
CA ASP A 45 4.30 7.76 -4.10
C ASP A 45 3.86 7.83 -5.56
N CYS A 46 3.51 6.70 -6.18
CA CYS A 46 2.95 6.68 -7.54
C CYS A 46 1.69 7.54 -7.66
N LYS A 47 0.81 7.52 -6.64
CA LYS A 47 -0.40 8.36 -6.63
C LYS A 47 -0.05 9.85 -6.63
N GLN A 48 0.86 10.26 -5.74
CA GLN A 48 1.33 11.64 -5.67
C GLN A 48 2.03 12.05 -6.98
N GLY A 49 2.83 11.16 -7.56
CA GLY A 49 3.49 11.38 -8.83
C GLY A 49 2.52 11.58 -10.00
N ILE A 50 1.42 10.83 -10.05
CA ILE A 50 0.36 11.02 -11.06
C ILE A 50 -0.27 12.42 -10.92
N GLU A 51 -0.54 12.86 -9.69
CA GLU A 51 -1.08 14.21 -9.43
C GLU A 51 -0.10 15.30 -9.88
N ILE A 52 1.20 15.14 -9.59
CA ILE A 52 2.26 16.06 -10.05
C ILE A 52 2.35 16.07 -11.58
N CYS A 53 2.34 14.90 -12.23
CA CYS A 53 2.36 14.82 -13.68
C CYS A 53 1.12 15.46 -14.32
N ALA A 54 -0.06 15.37 -13.68
CA ALA A 54 -1.27 16.06 -14.13
C ALA A 54 -1.10 17.58 -14.10
N ILE A 55 -0.56 18.12 -12.99
CA ILE A 55 -0.27 19.56 -12.85
C ILE A 55 0.74 20.02 -13.91
N GLN A 56 1.79 19.22 -14.15
CA GLN A 56 2.84 19.51 -15.14
C GLN A 56 2.45 19.19 -16.58
N LYS A 57 1.25 18.64 -16.82
CA LYS A 57 0.74 18.19 -18.13
C LYS A 57 1.60 17.09 -18.80
N GLU A 58 2.29 16.29 -18.00
CA GLU A 58 3.17 15.20 -18.43
C GLU A 58 2.41 13.86 -18.53
N LYS A 59 1.52 13.74 -19.53
CA LYS A 59 0.59 12.60 -19.66
C LYS A 59 1.29 11.24 -19.77
N ASN A 60 2.38 11.16 -20.53
CA ASN A 60 3.09 9.89 -20.73
C ASN A 60 3.67 9.33 -19.43
N LYS A 61 4.22 10.20 -18.57
CA LYS A 61 4.76 9.81 -17.26
C LYS A 61 3.64 9.38 -16.32
N ALA A 62 2.51 10.09 -16.33
CA ALA A 62 1.33 9.71 -15.56
C ALA A 62 0.82 8.31 -15.93
N ILE A 63 0.82 7.95 -17.23
CA ILE A 63 0.45 6.59 -17.69
C ILE A 63 1.39 5.53 -17.13
N ILE A 64 2.71 5.77 -17.16
CA ILE A 64 3.70 4.82 -16.61
C ILE A 64 3.48 4.63 -15.10
N LEU A 65 3.35 5.73 -14.35
CA LEU A 65 3.12 5.70 -12.91
C LEU A 65 1.79 5.00 -12.56
N LYS A 66 0.75 5.21 -13.37
CA LYS A 66 -0.54 4.55 -13.17
C LYS A 66 -0.47 3.06 -13.42
N ALA A 67 0.21 2.63 -14.47
CA ALA A 67 0.42 1.22 -14.76
C ALA A 67 1.24 0.54 -13.65
N LYS A 68 2.29 1.21 -13.16
CA LYS A 68 3.07 0.75 -12.00
C LYS A 68 2.21 0.64 -10.74
N GLN A 69 1.33 1.62 -10.48
CA GLN A 69 0.39 1.60 -9.36
C GLN A 69 -0.56 0.39 -9.42
N GLU A 70 -1.05 0.03 -10.61
CA GLU A 70 -1.92 -1.13 -10.80
C GLU A 70 -1.16 -2.44 -10.62
N TYR A 71 0.05 -2.56 -11.16
CA TYR A 71 0.92 -3.71 -10.95
C TYR A 71 1.17 -3.95 -9.44
N ILE A 72 1.57 -2.91 -8.72
CA ILE A 72 1.78 -2.97 -7.26
C ILE A 72 0.49 -3.38 -6.53
N SER A 73 -0.66 -2.88 -6.98
CA SER A 73 -1.96 -3.24 -6.39
C SER A 73 -2.31 -4.71 -6.60
N LYS A 74 -1.96 -5.31 -7.73
CA LYS A 74 -2.11 -6.75 -7.98
C LYS A 74 -1.19 -7.55 -7.06
N LYS A 75 0.09 -7.18 -6.98
CA LYS A 75 1.07 -7.85 -6.12
C LYS A 75 0.74 -7.77 -4.63
N LEU A 76 0.21 -6.64 -4.16
CA LEU A 76 -0.28 -6.52 -2.79
C LEU A 76 -1.39 -7.52 -2.46
N LYS A 77 -2.33 -7.75 -3.40
CA LYS A 77 -3.39 -8.75 -3.21
C LYS A 77 -2.83 -10.17 -3.15
N GLU A 78 -1.93 -10.52 -4.08
CA GLU A 78 -1.28 -11.83 -4.09
C GLU A 78 -0.53 -12.10 -2.77
N ILE A 79 0.23 -11.12 -2.25
CA ILE A 79 0.92 -11.26 -0.96
C ILE A 79 -0.07 -11.43 0.21
N GLN A 80 -1.17 -10.66 0.22
CA GLN A 80 -2.21 -10.78 1.25
C GLN A 80 -2.88 -12.16 1.24
N GLU A 81 -3.10 -12.73 0.06
CA GLU A 81 -3.65 -14.08 -0.08
C GLU A 81 -2.67 -15.13 0.48
N ILE A 82 -1.36 -14.99 0.23
CA ILE A 82 -0.36 -15.90 0.82
C ILE A 82 -0.29 -15.76 2.34
N ILE A 83 -0.30 -14.54 2.89
CA ILE A 83 -0.33 -14.34 4.35
C ILE A 83 -1.56 -15.01 4.95
N LYS A 84 -2.73 -14.87 4.31
CA LYS A 84 -3.94 -15.54 4.76
C LYS A 84 -3.78 -17.06 4.76
N LEU A 85 -3.16 -17.64 3.73
CA LEU A 85 -2.87 -19.08 3.70
C LEU A 85 -1.91 -19.50 4.82
N ILE A 86 -0.90 -18.68 5.14
CA ILE A 86 -0.01 -18.93 6.27
C ILE A 86 -0.81 -18.92 7.58
N ASP A 87 -1.60 -17.88 7.83
CA ASP A 87 -2.43 -17.73 9.03
C ASP A 87 -3.42 -18.89 9.17
N ASP A 88 -4.12 -19.23 8.08
CA ASP A 88 -5.05 -20.36 8.04
C ASP A 88 -4.35 -21.69 8.35
N SER A 89 -3.12 -21.89 7.88
CA SER A 89 -2.33 -23.12 8.12
C SER A 89 -1.80 -23.26 9.55
N GLN A 90 -1.66 -22.15 10.27
CA GLN A 90 -1.28 -22.14 11.68
C GLN A 90 -2.48 -22.50 12.56
N ASP A 91 -3.67 -22.02 12.23
CA ASP A 91 -4.91 -22.29 12.96
C ASP A 91 -5.52 -23.66 12.64
N LYS A 92 -5.42 -24.11 11.37
CA LYS A 92 -5.93 -25.40 10.89
C LYS A 92 -5.01 -25.94 9.80
N PRO A 93 -4.37 -27.12 9.96
CA PRO A 93 -3.49 -27.68 8.93
C PRO A 93 -4.31 -28.25 7.76
N LEU A 94 -4.92 -27.37 6.96
CA LEU A 94 -5.71 -27.68 5.76
C LEU A 94 -4.83 -27.83 4.51
N ARG A 95 -3.63 -27.23 4.52
CA ARG A 95 -2.62 -27.30 3.46
C ARG A 95 -1.28 -27.71 4.03
N ASP A 96 -0.49 -28.40 3.20
CA ASP A 96 0.89 -28.75 3.53
C ASP A 96 1.74 -27.47 3.66
N LYS A 97 2.52 -27.37 4.75
CA LYS A 97 3.36 -26.20 5.01
C LYS A 97 4.40 -26.00 3.92
N ASN A 98 4.87 -27.09 3.31
CA ASN A 98 5.88 -27.03 2.25
C ASN A 98 5.35 -26.37 0.97
N THR A 99 4.07 -26.56 0.64
CA THR A 99 3.47 -25.90 -0.55
C THR A 99 3.32 -24.41 -0.31
N ILE A 100 2.92 -23.99 0.89
CA ILE A 100 2.81 -22.57 1.26
C ILE A 100 4.18 -21.88 1.22
N VAL A 101 5.23 -22.54 1.70
CA VAL A 101 6.61 -22.01 1.60
C VAL A 101 7.05 -21.89 0.15
N SER A 102 6.70 -22.85 -0.70
CA SER A 102 7.00 -22.80 -2.15
C SER A 102 6.27 -21.64 -2.82
N ASP A 103 4.96 -21.50 -2.59
CA ASP A 103 4.13 -20.43 -3.15
C ASP A 103 4.67 -19.04 -2.72
N ALA A 104 5.10 -18.90 -1.46
CA ALA A 104 5.68 -17.65 -0.95
C ALA A 104 7.03 -17.31 -1.58
N LYS A 105 7.89 -18.31 -1.81
CA LYS A 105 9.18 -18.12 -2.48
C LYS A 105 9.00 -17.78 -3.95
N GLU A 106 8.13 -18.50 -4.64
CA GLU A 106 7.79 -18.25 -6.03
C GLU A 106 7.23 -16.83 -6.21
N LEU A 107 6.35 -16.38 -5.31
CA LEU A 107 5.88 -15.00 -5.34
C LEU A 107 7.02 -14.00 -5.20
N ASN A 108 7.94 -14.21 -4.25
CA ASN A 108 9.09 -13.33 -4.05
C ASN A 108 10.05 -13.31 -5.25
N GLU A 109 10.25 -14.44 -5.91
CA GLU A 109 11.06 -14.55 -7.14
C GLU A 109 10.38 -13.88 -8.33
N ASN A 110 9.04 -13.95 -8.40
CA ASN A 110 8.23 -13.33 -9.44
C ASN A 110 7.97 -11.83 -9.24
N LEU A 111 8.45 -11.24 -8.14
CA LEU A 111 8.41 -9.80 -7.94
C LEU A 111 9.50 -9.13 -8.77
N ASP A 112 9.09 -8.48 -9.86
CA ASP A 112 10.00 -7.72 -10.72
C ASP A 112 10.58 -6.53 -9.93
N GLN A 113 11.86 -6.65 -9.56
CA GLN A 113 12.57 -5.67 -8.73
C GLN A 113 12.59 -4.27 -9.34
N VAL A 114 12.54 -4.17 -10.67
CA VAL A 114 12.47 -2.89 -11.38
C VAL A 114 11.12 -2.21 -11.13
N LEU A 115 10.02 -2.97 -11.18
CA LEU A 115 8.67 -2.43 -11.03
C LEU A 115 8.29 -2.06 -9.59
N ILE A 116 8.96 -2.63 -8.61
CA ILE A 116 8.69 -2.43 -7.18
C ILE A 116 9.66 -1.49 -6.48
N GLY A 117 10.71 -1.02 -7.18
CA GLY A 117 11.60 0.03 -6.69
C GLY A 117 10.90 1.38 -6.54
N ASN A 118 11.36 2.22 -5.61
CA ASN A 118 10.88 3.59 -5.49
C ASN A 118 11.66 4.52 -6.43
N ASP A 119 11.23 4.55 -7.68
CA ASP A 119 11.78 5.32 -8.81
C ASP A 119 10.85 6.49 -9.20
N VAL A 120 9.81 6.77 -8.41
CA VAL A 120 8.74 7.71 -8.77
C VAL A 120 9.29 9.11 -9.05
N GLU A 121 10.17 9.61 -8.18
CA GLU A 121 10.81 10.91 -8.37
C GLU A 121 11.69 10.95 -9.63
N GLN A 122 12.31 9.82 -9.97
CA GLN A 122 13.17 9.69 -11.16
C GLN A 122 12.32 9.73 -12.44
N ILE A 123 11.18 9.02 -12.45
CA ILE A 123 10.20 9.05 -13.54
C ILE A 123 9.66 10.48 -13.73
N ILE A 124 9.26 11.17 -12.65
CA ILE A 124 8.75 12.54 -12.73
C ILE A 124 9.81 13.49 -13.28
N SER A 125 11.02 13.47 -12.69
CA SER A 125 12.10 14.38 -13.05
C SER A 125 12.71 14.11 -14.43
N GLY A 126 12.45 12.94 -15.03
CA GLY A 126 13.01 12.56 -16.33
C GLY A 126 14.53 12.41 -16.31
N LYS A 127 15.12 12.11 -15.14
CA LYS A 127 16.56 11.87 -14.97
C LYS A 127 17.01 10.54 -15.59
N GLU A 128 16.06 9.64 -15.80
CA GLU A 128 16.22 8.33 -16.43
C GLU A 128 16.37 8.45 -17.96
N SER A 129 17.11 7.52 -18.57
CA SER A 129 17.25 7.47 -20.03
C SER A 129 15.94 7.04 -20.70
N SER A 130 15.70 7.41 -21.96
CA SER A 130 14.51 6.96 -22.71
C SER A 130 14.38 5.43 -22.79
N GLN A 131 15.49 4.70 -22.61
CA GLN A 131 15.52 3.24 -22.58
C GLN A 131 14.86 2.68 -21.31
N TYR A 132 14.92 3.40 -20.19
CA TYR A 132 14.28 2.98 -18.94
C TYR A 132 12.76 3.05 -19.03
N ASP A 133 12.22 4.13 -19.61
CA ASP A 133 10.78 4.25 -19.88
C ASP A 133 10.28 3.14 -20.82
N GLU A 134 11.10 2.72 -21.79
CA GLU A 134 10.78 1.59 -22.66
C GLU A 134 10.80 0.25 -21.92
N ILE A 135 11.74 0.04 -21.00
CA ILE A 135 11.80 -1.16 -20.14
C ILE A 135 10.56 -1.22 -19.26
N LEU A 136 10.18 -0.11 -18.62
CA LEU A 136 8.95 -0.02 -17.82
C LEU A 136 7.70 -0.28 -18.67
N LYS A 137 7.62 0.28 -19.88
CA LYS A 137 6.48 0.03 -20.79
C LYS A 137 6.39 -1.42 -21.24
N LYS A 138 7.53 -2.07 -21.52
CA LYS A 138 7.58 -3.48 -21.92
C LYS A 138 7.22 -4.41 -20.76
N SER A 139 7.81 -4.20 -19.59
CA SER A 139 7.55 -4.99 -18.38
C SER A 139 6.10 -4.86 -17.89
N LEU A 140 5.52 -3.66 -17.99
CA LEU A 140 4.11 -3.42 -17.67
C LEU A 140 3.14 -3.88 -18.77
N SER A 141 3.63 -4.47 -19.86
CA SER A 141 2.82 -4.94 -20.99
C SER A 141 1.84 -3.88 -21.51
N LEU A 142 2.27 -2.62 -21.51
CA LEU A 142 1.45 -1.44 -21.82
C LEU A 142 1.01 -1.35 -23.31
N THR A 143 1.16 -2.43 -24.08
CA THR A 143 0.99 -2.44 -25.52
C THR A 143 -0.45 -2.61 -25.98
N LYS A 144 -1.38 -3.15 -25.17
CA LYS A 144 -2.82 -3.29 -25.55
C LYS A 144 -3.87 -3.18 -24.42
N ASP A 145 -3.55 -3.49 -23.16
CA ASP A 145 -4.47 -3.28 -22.01
C ASP A 145 -4.49 -1.81 -21.52
N SER A 146 -3.77 -0.93 -22.20
CA SER A 146 -3.52 0.46 -21.78
C SER A 146 -4.71 1.39 -21.98
N LEU A 147 -5.80 0.98 -22.62
CA LEU A 147 -6.94 1.88 -22.89
C LEU A 147 -7.60 2.33 -21.57
N ASP A 148 -7.80 1.42 -20.62
CA ASP A 148 -8.41 1.74 -19.33
C ASP A 148 -7.49 2.62 -18.47
N ILE A 149 -6.18 2.36 -18.50
CA ILE A 149 -5.18 3.17 -17.83
C ILE A 149 -5.16 4.59 -18.43
N VAL A 150 -5.17 4.68 -19.76
CA VAL A 150 -5.20 5.96 -20.48
C VAL A 150 -6.49 6.72 -20.16
N ASN A 151 -7.64 6.05 -20.19
CA ASN A 151 -8.93 6.65 -19.84
C ASN A 151 -8.96 7.16 -18.38
N GLN A 152 -8.42 6.40 -17.43
CA GLN A 152 -8.30 6.82 -16.04
C GLN A 152 -7.37 8.03 -15.90
N VAL A 153 -6.24 8.05 -16.62
CA VAL A 153 -5.34 9.21 -16.63
C VAL A 153 -6.04 10.42 -17.27
N ASP A 154 -6.78 10.24 -18.35
CA ASP A 154 -7.54 11.31 -18.99
C ASP A 154 -8.57 11.93 -18.06
N GLN A 155 -9.32 11.12 -17.30
CA GLN A 155 -10.23 11.63 -16.27
C GLN A 155 -9.50 12.43 -15.17
N ILE A 156 -8.30 12.00 -14.76
CA ILE A 156 -7.49 12.74 -13.78
C ILE A 156 -7.04 14.09 -14.36
N PHE A 157 -6.64 14.11 -15.63
CA PHE A 157 -6.20 15.34 -16.29
C PHE A 157 -7.38 16.30 -16.50
N GLU A 158 -8.53 15.81 -16.96
CA GLU A 158 -9.76 16.59 -17.10
C GLU A 158 -10.21 17.19 -15.76
N SER A 159 -10.21 16.40 -14.68
CA SER A 159 -10.56 16.90 -13.34
C SER A 159 -9.55 17.90 -12.77
N SER A 160 -8.26 17.76 -13.10
CA SER A 160 -7.22 18.71 -12.68
C SER A 160 -7.34 20.09 -13.35
N THR A 161 -7.87 20.15 -14.57
CA THR A 161 -8.14 21.43 -15.25
C THR A 161 -9.18 22.28 -14.53
N TYR A 162 -10.19 21.67 -13.89
CA TYR A 162 -11.22 22.39 -13.13
C TYR A 162 -10.76 22.91 -11.76
N LEU A 163 -9.68 22.35 -11.19
CA LEU A 163 -9.12 22.80 -9.91
C LEU A 163 -8.16 23.98 -10.05
N ASN A 164 -7.67 24.24 -11.26
CA ASN A 164 -6.76 25.36 -11.57
C ASN A 164 -7.51 26.61 -12.07
N GLU A 165 -8.83 26.58 -12.16
CA GLU A 165 -9.60 27.82 -12.25
C GLU A 165 -9.46 28.57 -10.93
N PRO A 166 -9.15 29.88 -10.93
CA PRO A 166 -9.10 30.66 -9.70
C PRO A 166 -10.45 30.54 -9.02
N ALA A 167 -10.50 29.81 -7.91
CA ALA A 167 -11.69 29.68 -7.11
C ALA A 167 -12.18 31.09 -6.77
N SER A 168 -13.25 31.52 -7.43
CA SER A 168 -14.07 32.63 -6.98
C SER A 168 -14.42 32.31 -5.54
N GLY A 169 -13.73 32.98 -4.61
CA GLY A 169 -13.70 32.68 -3.18
C GLY A 169 -15.01 33.01 -2.49
N VAL A 170 -16.13 32.47 -2.96
CA VAL A 170 -17.43 32.59 -2.31
C VAL A 170 -17.48 31.59 -1.17
N ARG A 171 -16.99 32.04 -0.02
CA ARG A 171 -17.15 31.38 1.27
C ARG A 171 -18.65 31.13 1.49
N ARG A 172 -19.07 29.86 1.55
CA ARG A 172 -20.48 29.50 1.82
C ARG A 172 -20.91 30.10 3.17
N LYS A 173 -21.79 31.11 3.15
CA LYS A 173 -22.46 31.61 4.35
C LYS A 173 -23.52 30.59 4.77
N TYR A 174 -23.23 29.84 5.84
CA TYR A 174 -24.26 29.05 6.52
C TYR A 174 -25.15 30.00 7.33
N ASN A 175 -26.34 30.28 6.83
CA ASN A 175 -27.37 30.95 7.64
C ASN A 175 -27.83 29.98 8.73
N ARG A 176 -27.26 30.13 9.94
CA ARG A 176 -27.87 29.57 11.15
C ARG A 176 -29.23 30.23 11.34
N ARG A 177 -30.30 29.56 10.92
CA ARG A 177 -31.65 29.87 11.40
C ARG A 177 -31.67 29.58 12.89
N THR A 178 -31.44 30.60 13.72
CA THR A 178 -31.83 30.55 15.13
C THR A 178 -33.34 30.37 15.16
N LYS A 179 -33.81 29.19 15.57
CA LYS A 179 -35.20 28.99 15.96
C LYS A 179 -35.46 29.91 17.16
N SER A 180 -36.00 31.10 16.91
CA SER A 180 -36.59 31.90 17.97
C SER A 180 -37.87 31.20 18.40
N SER A 181 -37.82 30.60 19.58
CA SER A 181 -39.00 30.23 20.35
C SER A 181 -39.80 31.49 20.64
N GLY A 182 -40.91 31.67 19.93
CA GLY A 182 -41.87 32.74 20.17
C GLY A 182 -43.27 32.23 19.87
N LYS A 183 -43.95 31.71 20.88
CA LYS A 183 -45.41 31.55 20.85
C LYS A 183 -46.04 32.95 20.89
N PRO A 184 -46.99 33.29 20.02
CA PRO A 184 -47.99 34.29 20.35
C PRO A 184 -49.19 33.62 21.03
N LEU A 185 -49.88 34.46 21.80
CA LEU A 185 -51.02 34.23 22.70
C LEU A 185 -52.16 33.40 22.11
#